data_AF-A0A6M5YMW7-F1
#
_entry.id   AF-A0A6M5YMW7-F1
#
_cell.length_a   1.000
_cell.length_b   1.000
_cell.length_c   1.000
_cell.angle_alpha   90.00
_cell.angle_beta   90.00
_cell.angle_gamma   90.00
#
_symmetry.space_group_name_H-M   'P 1'
#
loop_
_entity.id
_entity.type
_entity.pdbx_description
1 polymer ?
#
loop_
_entity_poly.entity_id
_entity_poly.type
_entity_poly.pdbx_seq_one_letter_code
_entity_poly.pdbx_strand_id
1 'polypeptide(L)'
;MSNTSDTAARLRATLGPALVGAIGGLAVGLGGLATLDTVCRNALATYTKFPSLAHPPLPFLDLPGWVVAVAAALGYVLLFVTGIPVARLARGRDTVDDLAAGTTAGLTAALAALAIGGGAVLVVACVIVPSIADLTLLSRPQPAQPGAEPTQALVDRYPDLGAVPAEERGPLVMSKIVSDQISGSVQAGAGVGTFALLGVGAPVLAGTLAAGYLRRRQYRLRIAVLTYLELTLVSALTAELVGMAVLNPLRAELAGGKGTVFAVLALVGLIAAAFLSATAAVKRWPALARVGLVLVWITVAPLAWSGTVWWPGAAVAAAALVVSWYRTHPPRTEPSGRAELTAGAQ
;
A
#
# COMPACT_ATOMS: atom_id res chain seq x y z
N MET A 1 43.99 4.28 22.59
CA MET A 1 42.86 3.40 22.98
C MET A 1 41.51 4.04 22.63
N SER A 2 41.39 4.66 21.46
CA SER A 2 40.12 4.85 20.76
C SER A 2 39.73 3.52 20.09
N ASN A 3 38.49 3.09 19.91
CA ASN A 3 37.18 3.55 20.32
C ASN A 3 36.23 2.34 20.17
N THR A 4 36.31 1.35 21.06
CA THR A 4 35.34 0.23 21.05
C THR A 4 33.90 0.74 21.20
N SER A 5 33.71 1.86 21.92
CA SER A 5 32.45 2.59 22.03
C SER A 5 31.94 3.13 20.68
N ASP A 6 32.82 3.60 19.79
CA ASP A 6 32.39 4.17 18.51
C ASP A 6 31.98 3.08 17.52
N THR A 7 32.68 1.95 17.49
CA THR A 7 32.31 0.83 16.62
C THR A 7 30.93 0.28 16.99
N ALA A 8 30.66 0.10 18.29
CA ALA A 8 29.35 -0.34 18.76
C ALA A 8 28.24 0.68 18.43
N ALA A 9 28.51 1.97 18.59
CA ALA A 9 27.57 3.03 18.24
C ALA A 9 27.27 3.06 16.73
N ARG A 10 28.29 2.91 15.88
CA ARG A 10 28.14 2.86 14.42
C ARG A 10 27.33 1.65 13.97
N LEU A 11 27.65 0.46 14.50
CA LEU A 11 26.90 -0.77 14.20
C LEU A 11 25.44 -0.64 14.60
N ARG A 12 25.14 -0.09 15.79
CA ARG A 12 23.76 0.13 16.23
C ARG A 12 23.01 1.12 15.33
N ALA A 13 23.67 2.18 14.88
CA ALA A 13 23.06 3.19 14.01
C ALA A 13 22.78 2.67 12.59
N THR A 14 23.60 1.74 12.08
CA THR A 14 23.42 1.15 10.73
C THR A 14 22.53 -0.10 10.74
N LEU A 15 22.82 -1.08 11.60
CA LEU A 15 22.09 -2.35 11.66
C LEU A 15 20.78 -2.27 12.44
N GLY A 16 20.69 -1.37 13.42
CA GLY A 16 19.49 -1.21 14.25
C GLY A 16 18.22 -0.91 13.43
N PRO A 17 18.23 0.12 12.56
CA PRO A 17 17.12 0.40 11.65
C PRO A 17 16.73 -0.77 10.77
N ALA A 18 17.72 -1.47 10.19
CA ALA A 18 17.50 -2.64 9.34
C ALA A 18 16.79 -3.79 10.10
N LEU A 19 17.25 -4.12 11.31
CA LEU A 19 16.66 -5.18 12.13
C LEU A 19 15.24 -4.84 12.57
N VAL A 20 15.01 -3.60 13.01
CA VAL A 20 13.67 -3.14 13.41
C VAL A 20 12.72 -3.11 12.22
N GLY A 21 13.19 -2.64 11.07
CA GLY A 21 12.45 -2.70 9.80
C GLY A 21 12.07 -4.14 9.45
N ALA A 22 13.03 -5.06 9.46
CA ALA A 22 12.77 -6.47 9.21
C ALA A 22 11.71 -7.05 10.16
N ILE A 23 11.80 -6.81 11.48
CA ILE A 23 10.80 -7.28 12.45
C ILE A 23 9.40 -6.69 12.15
N GLY A 24 9.32 -5.39 11.86
CA GLY A 24 8.06 -4.75 11.46
C GLY A 24 7.49 -5.37 10.19
N GLY A 25 8.33 -5.60 9.18
CA GLY A 25 7.96 -6.26 7.93
C GLY A 25 7.51 -7.70 8.11
N LEU A 26 8.19 -8.48 8.96
CA LEU A 26 7.78 -9.86 9.29
C LEU A 26 6.36 -9.86 9.87
N ALA A 27 6.04 -8.95 10.80
CA ALA A 27 4.70 -8.87 11.38
C ALA A 27 3.62 -8.54 10.33
N VAL A 28 3.91 -7.66 9.37
CA VAL A 28 3.02 -7.39 8.24
C VAL A 28 2.89 -8.63 7.33
N GLY A 29 4.00 -9.30 7.03
CA GLY A 29 4.03 -10.52 6.24
C GLY A 29 3.21 -11.66 6.84
N LEU A 30 3.21 -11.80 8.17
CA LEU A 30 2.35 -12.74 8.90
C LEU A 30 0.85 -12.42 8.69
N GLY A 31 0.48 -11.14 8.60
CA GLY A 31 -0.87 -10.74 8.19
C GLY A 31 -1.22 -11.22 6.77
N GLY A 32 -0.24 -11.24 5.85
CA GLY A 32 -0.39 -11.80 4.51
C GLY A 32 -0.62 -13.31 4.48
N LEU A 33 0.07 -14.06 5.35
CA LEU A 33 -0.17 -15.52 5.49
C LEU A 33 -1.61 -15.84 5.87
N ALA A 34 -2.24 -14.97 6.65
CA ALA A 34 -3.63 -15.07 7.04
C ALA A 34 -4.59 -15.05 5.82
N THR A 35 -4.27 -14.24 4.81
CA THR A 35 -4.99 -14.21 3.53
C THR A 35 -4.73 -15.49 2.71
N LEU A 36 -3.49 -15.99 2.70
CA LEU A 36 -3.14 -17.25 2.03
C LEU A 36 -3.85 -18.45 2.64
N ASP A 37 -4.01 -18.49 3.96
CA ASP A 37 -4.69 -19.59 4.66
C ASP A 37 -6.11 -19.82 4.11
N THR A 38 -6.84 -18.75 3.76
CA THR A 38 -8.16 -18.86 3.11
C THR A 38 -8.06 -19.53 1.72
N VAL A 39 -7.07 -19.13 0.92
CA VAL A 39 -6.83 -19.73 -0.41
C VAL A 39 -6.42 -21.20 -0.27
N CYS A 40 -5.53 -21.50 0.66
CA CYS A 40 -5.06 -22.85 0.95
C CYS A 40 -6.21 -23.76 1.42
N ARG A 41 -7.06 -23.31 2.34
CA ARG A 41 -8.25 -24.07 2.77
C ARG A 41 -9.21 -24.35 1.62
N ASN A 42 -9.47 -23.37 0.75
CA ASN A 42 -10.31 -23.57 -0.43
C ASN A 42 -9.70 -24.57 -1.42
N ALA A 43 -8.39 -24.51 -1.64
CA ALA A 43 -7.67 -25.47 -2.46
C ALA A 43 -7.78 -26.88 -1.85
N LEU A 44 -7.53 -27.04 -0.55
CA LEU A 44 -7.63 -28.32 0.14
C LEU A 44 -9.03 -28.91 0.06
N ALA A 45 -10.06 -28.11 0.36
CA ALA A 45 -11.46 -28.52 0.23
C ALA A 45 -11.80 -28.98 -1.20
N THR A 46 -11.16 -28.39 -2.21
CA THR A 46 -11.29 -28.87 -3.60
C THR A 46 -10.61 -30.22 -3.78
N TYR A 47 -9.37 -30.40 -3.31
CA TYR A 47 -8.65 -31.69 -3.41
C TYR A 47 -9.33 -32.84 -2.67
N THR A 48 -10.05 -32.58 -1.57
CA THR A 48 -10.82 -33.64 -0.88
C THR A 48 -11.91 -34.27 -1.77
N LYS A 49 -12.34 -33.58 -2.83
CA LYS A 49 -13.29 -34.10 -3.82
C LYS A 49 -12.63 -34.99 -4.88
N PHE A 50 -11.29 -35.04 -4.93
CA PHE A 50 -10.52 -35.79 -5.90
C PHE A 50 -9.50 -36.72 -5.21
N PRO A 51 -9.94 -37.76 -4.48
CA PRO A 51 -9.06 -38.61 -3.66
C PRO A 51 -8.01 -39.39 -4.46
N SER A 52 -8.17 -39.48 -5.78
CA SER A 52 -7.18 -40.09 -6.68
C SER A 52 -5.98 -39.19 -6.97
N LEU A 53 -6.06 -37.88 -6.69
CA LEU A 53 -4.98 -36.93 -6.92
C LEU A 53 -4.12 -36.79 -5.67
N ALA A 54 -2.80 -36.76 -5.84
CA ALA A 54 -1.89 -36.47 -4.74
C ALA A 54 -2.13 -35.06 -4.20
N HIS A 55 -2.25 -34.93 -2.88
CA HIS A 55 -2.40 -33.62 -2.23
C HIS A 55 -1.11 -32.80 -2.41
N PRO A 56 -1.21 -31.53 -2.83
CA PRO A 56 -0.05 -30.65 -2.85
C PRO A 56 0.45 -30.42 -1.41
N PRO A 57 1.78 -30.45 -1.18
CA PRO A 57 2.35 -30.17 0.14
C PRO A 57 2.27 -28.66 0.41
N LEU A 58 1.08 -28.17 0.76
CA LEU A 58 0.88 -26.79 1.16
C LEU A 58 1.06 -26.68 2.68
N PRO A 59 1.78 -25.66 3.18
CA PRO A 59 1.89 -25.41 4.61
C PRO A 59 0.55 -24.88 5.13
N PHE A 60 -0.32 -25.79 5.57
CA PHE A 60 -1.58 -25.43 6.22
C PHE A 60 -1.32 -25.18 7.70
N LEU A 61 -1.64 -23.98 8.17
CA LEU A 61 -1.58 -23.66 9.59
C LEU A 61 -2.94 -23.88 10.28
N ASP A 62 -4.01 -24.13 9.51
CA ASP A 62 -5.41 -24.25 9.95
C ASP A 62 -5.74 -23.29 11.10
N LEU A 63 -5.38 -22.02 10.90
CA LEU A 63 -5.47 -21.05 11.97
C LEU A 63 -6.94 -20.68 12.18
N PRO A 64 -7.40 -20.63 13.45
CA PRO A 64 -8.69 -20.05 13.76
C PRO A 64 -8.79 -18.63 13.20
N GLY A 65 -9.95 -18.26 12.64
CA GLY A 65 -10.13 -16.94 12.00
C GLY A 65 -9.83 -15.75 12.91
N TRP A 66 -9.99 -15.90 14.23
CA TRP A 66 -9.62 -14.86 15.19
C TRP A 66 -8.10 -14.66 15.29
N VAL A 67 -7.28 -15.72 15.14
CA VAL A 67 -5.81 -15.63 15.13
C VAL A 67 -5.36 -14.83 13.90
N VAL A 68 -5.97 -15.13 12.74
CA VAL A 68 -5.77 -14.41 11.48
C VAL A 68 -6.10 -12.93 11.65
N ALA A 69 -7.26 -12.61 12.22
CA ALA A 69 -7.68 -11.22 12.45
C ALA A 69 -6.73 -10.47 13.40
N VAL A 70 -6.31 -11.10 14.51
CA VAL A 70 -5.36 -10.51 15.47
C VAL A 70 -3.99 -10.31 14.83
N ALA A 71 -3.49 -11.28 14.05
CA ALA A 71 -2.22 -11.17 13.35
C ALA A 71 -2.24 -10.03 12.32
N ALA A 72 -3.31 -9.90 11.54
CA ALA A 72 -3.48 -8.80 10.60
C ALA A 72 -3.53 -7.45 11.32
N ALA A 73 -4.35 -7.31 12.38
CA ALA A 73 -4.44 -6.09 13.17
C ALA A 73 -3.09 -5.70 13.78
N LEU A 74 -2.37 -6.67 14.34
CA LEU A 74 -1.04 -6.46 14.90
C LEU A 74 -0.03 -6.04 13.82
N GLY A 75 -0.06 -6.66 12.64
CA GLY A 75 0.76 -6.30 11.49
C GLY A 75 0.55 -4.83 11.09
N TYR A 76 -0.69 -4.40 10.96
CA TYR A 76 -1.01 -2.99 10.66
C TYR A 76 -0.56 -2.03 11.77
N VAL A 77 -0.82 -2.35 13.05
CA VAL A 77 -0.36 -1.50 14.16
C VAL A 77 1.16 -1.38 14.15
N LEU A 78 1.87 -2.49 13.99
CA LEU A 78 3.32 -2.50 13.96
C LEU A 78 3.87 -1.74 12.75
N LEU A 79 3.25 -1.85 11.57
CA LEU A 79 3.63 -1.08 10.38
C LEU A 79 3.73 0.42 10.69
N PHE A 80 2.70 0.99 11.31
CA PHE A 80 2.66 2.42 11.63
C PHE A 80 3.55 2.81 12.80
N VAL A 81 3.78 1.90 13.76
CA VAL A 81 4.58 2.21 14.97
C VAL A 81 6.08 1.99 14.76
N THR A 82 6.49 1.18 13.77
CA THR A 82 7.89 0.79 13.52
C THR A 82 8.84 1.98 13.36
N GLY A 83 8.38 3.11 12.83
CA GLY A 83 9.20 4.31 12.70
C GLY A 83 9.71 4.90 14.02
N ILE A 84 8.96 4.70 15.13
CA ILE A 84 9.33 5.21 16.46
C ILE A 84 10.62 4.56 17.00
N PRO A 85 10.72 3.22 17.12
CA PRO A 85 11.95 2.57 17.54
C PRO A 85 13.11 2.83 16.57
N VAL A 86 12.88 2.91 15.25
CA VAL A 86 13.91 3.25 14.27
C VAL A 86 14.52 4.63 14.57
N ALA A 87 13.69 5.66 14.69
CA ALA A 87 14.17 7.01 15.01
C ALA A 87 14.91 7.05 16.36
N ARG A 88 14.42 6.33 17.37
CA ARG A 88 15.06 6.23 18.69
C ARG A 88 16.43 5.54 18.65
N LEU A 89 16.59 4.49 17.83
CA LEU A 89 17.86 3.78 17.67
C LEU A 89 18.87 4.59 16.86
N ALA A 90 18.44 5.18 15.75
CA ALA A 90 19.30 5.95 14.88
C ALA A 90 19.84 7.22 15.55
N ARG A 91 19.05 7.82 16.47
CA ARG A 91 19.42 9.08 17.15
C ARG A 91 19.84 10.19 16.19
N GLY A 92 19.22 10.24 15.01
CA GLY A 92 19.50 11.23 13.96
C GLY A 92 19.52 12.66 14.47
N ARG A 93 20.62 13.36 14.18
CA ARG A 93 20.82 14.76 14.60
C ARG A 93 20.03 15.70 13.70
N ASP A 94 19.93 15.34 12.43
CA ASP A 94 19.22 16.09 11.41
C ASP A 94 18.20 15.22 10.66
N THR A 95 17.59 15.79 9.62
CA THR A 95 16.60 15.12 8.78
C THR A 95 17.24 14.11 7.83
N VAL A 96 18.52 14.29 7.47
CA VAL A 96 19.23 13.39 6.55
C VAL A 96 19.51 12.05 7.24
N ASP A 97 19.94 12.09 8.50
CA ASP A 97 20.11 10.90 9.33
C ASP A 97 18.79 10.11 9.47
N ASP A 98 17.66 10.81 9.71
CA ASP A 98 16.35 10.18 9.82
C ASP A 98 15.90 9.57 8.48
N LEU A 99 16.18 10.25 7.35
CA LEU A 99 15.88 9.76 6.00
C LEU A 99 16.67 8.49 5.68
N ALA A 100 17.97 8.47 6.00
CA ALA A 100 18.82 7.30 5.78
C ALA A 100 18.36 6.11 6.64
N ALA A 101 18.09 6.35 7.92
CA ALA A 101 17.57 5.32 8.83
C ALA A 101 16.19 4.80 8.39
N GLY A 102 15.28 5.70 8.02
CA GLY A 102 13.94 5.37 7.56
C GLY A 102 13.93 4.62 6.23
N THR A 103 14.81 4.98 5.29
CA THR A 103 14.96 4.26 4.01
C THR A 103 15.48 2.85 4.23
N THR A 104 16.48 2.70 5.11
CA THR A 104 17.04 1.38 5.47
C THR A 104 15.99 0.50 6.14
N ALA A 105 15.27 1.03 7.12
CA ALA A 105 14.20 0.31 7.81
C ALA A 105 13.02 0.00 6.88
N GLY A 106 12.63 0.94 6.01
CA GLY A 106 11.54 0.75 5.06
C GLY A 106 11.86 -0.32 4.02
N LEU A 107 13.07 -0.32 3.46
CA LEU A 107 13.50 -1.34 2.49
C LEU A 107 13.52 -2.73 3.12
N THR A 108 14.11 -2.86 4.31
CA THR A 108 14.17 -4.14 5.02
C THR A 108 12.80 -4.64 5.46
N ALA A 109 11.90 -3.74 5.87
CA ALA A 109 10.51 -4.08 6.15
C ALA A 109 9.78 -4.59 4.90
N ALA A 110 9.92 -3.90 3.78
CA ALA A 110 9.33 -4.32 2.50
C ALA A 110 9.83 -5.71 2.07
N LEU A 111 11.14 -5.96 2.14
CA LEU A 111 11.74 -7.25 1.80
C LEU A 111 11.29 -8.37 2.74
N ALA A 112 11.20 -8.11 4.05
CA ALA A 112 10.74 -9.10 5.02
C ALA A 112 9.24 -9.43 4.83
N ALA A 113 8.39 -8.42 4.64
CA ALA A 113 6.96 -8.61 4.37
C ALA A 113 6.74 -9.40 3.07
N LEU A 114 7.54 -9.08 2.05
CA LEU A 114 7.56 -9.78 0.78
C LEU A 114 7.89 -11.26 0.94
N ALA A 115 8.98 -11.57 1.66
CA ALA A 115 9.49 -12.92 1.81
C ALA A 115 8.56 -13.86 2.61
N ILE A 116 7.83 -13.33 3.60
CA ILE A 116 7.00 -14.18 4.50
C ILE A 116 5.62 -14.49 3.94
N GLY A 117 4.96 -13.55 3.25
CA GLY A 117 3.58 -13.80 2.82
C GLY A 117 3.01 -12.79 1.84
N GLY A 118 3.44 -11.53 1.91
CA GLY A 118 2.92 -10.48 1.03
C GLY A 118 3.12 -10.78 -0.45
N GLY A 119 4.28 -11.35 -0.81
CA GLY A 119 4.58 -11.73 -2.20
C GLY A 119 3.67 -12.84 -2.72
N ALA A 120 3.51 -13.91 -1.95
CA ALA A 120 2.71 -15.06 -2.37
C ALA A 120 1.22 -14.69 -2.54
N VAL A 121 0.64 -13.85 -1.68
CA VAL A 121 -0.73 -13.35 -1.83
C VAL A 121 -0.90 -12.63 -3.17
N LEU A 122 0.01 -11.72 -3.47
CA LEU A 122 -0.04 -10.91 -4.69
C LEU A 122 0.20 -11.73 -5.95
N VAL A 123 1.13 -12.70 -5.92
CA VAL A 123 1.34 -13.64 -7.02
C VAL A 123 0.06 -14.42 -7.30
N VAL A 124 -0.56 -14.99 -6.27
CA VAL A 124 -1.85 -15.69 -6.39
C VAL A 124 -2.92 -14.77 -6.98
N ALA A 125 -3.05 -13.54 -6.48
CA ALA A 125 -4.02 -12.58 -6.97
C ALA A 125 -3.78 -12.22 -8.44
N CYS A 126 -2.54 -11.96 -8.84
CA CYS A 126 -2.20 -11.58 -10.21
C CYS A 126 -2.30 -12.75 -11.21
N VAL A 127 -2.03 -13.97 -10.77
CA VAL A 127 -2.02 -15.17 -11.64
C VAL A 127 -3.41 -15.78 -11.77
N ILE A 128 -4.16 -15.89 -10.67
CA ILE A 128 -5.41 -16.66 -10.64
C ILE A 128 -6.59 -15.79 -11.04
N VAL A 129 -6.70 -14.56 -10.51
CA VAL A 129 -7.89 -13.70 -10.68
C VAL A 129 -8.27 -13.48 -12.14
N PRO A 130 -7.34 -13.19 -13.08
CA PRO A 130 -7.67 -13.02 -14.49
C PRO A 130 -8.37 -14.24 -15.11
N SER A 131 -8.00 -15.45 -14.68
CA SER A 131 -8.52 -16.71 -15.22
C SER A 131 -9.77 -17.24 -14.52
N ILE A 132 -10.15 -16.72 -13.34
CA ILE A 132 -11.32 -17.23 -12.57
C ILE A 132 -12.58 -17.23 -13.43
N ALA A 133 -12.82 -16.16 -14.17
CA ALA A 133 -14.04 -16.01 -14.94
C ALA A 133 -14.11 -17.02 -16.10
N ASP A 134 -12.98 -17.41 -16.68
CA ASP A 134 -12.90 -18.43 -17.75
C ASP A 134 -13.00 -19.84 -17.17
N LEU A 135 -12.30 -20.11 -16.06
CA LEU A 135 -12.40 -21.37 -15.32
C LEU A 135 -13.82 -21.61 -14.80
N THR A 136 -14.54 -20.55 -14.44
CA THR A 136 -15.95 -20.64 -14.04
C THR A 136 -16.85 -21.02 -15.21
N LEU A 137 -16.58 -20.53 -16.42
CA LEU A 137 -17.33 -20.93 -17.62
C LEU A 137 -17.08 -22.40 -17.97
N LEU A 138 -15.83 -22.86 -17.84
CA LEU A 138 -15.46 -24.25 -18.09
C LEU A 138 -16.03 -25.24 -17.06
N SER A 139 -16.29 -24.78 -15.83
CA SER A 139 -16.78 -25.63 -14.73
C SER A 139 -18.30 -25.67 -14.60
N ARG A 140 -19.03 -24.75 -15.25
CA ARG A 140 -20.50 -24.76 -15.21
C ARG A 140 -21.01 -25.95 -16.01
N PRO A 141 -21.78 -26.87 -15.38
CA PRO A 141 -22.45 -27.92 -16.14
C PRO A 141 -23.44 -27.25 -17.08
N GLN A 142 -23.23 -27.38 -18.39
CA GLN A 142 -24.22 -26.91 -19.35
C GLN A 142 -25.43 -27.84 -19.26
N PRO A 143 -26.66 -27.30 -19.15
CA PRO A 143 -27.85 -28.13 -19.20
C PRO A 143 -27.80 -28.93 -20.50
N ALA A 144 -28.06 -30.24 -20.42
CA ALA A 144 -28.15 -31.13 -21.57
C ALA A 144 -29.40 -30.79 -22.41
N GLN A 145 -29.41 -29.60 -23.00
CA GLN A 145 -30.38 -29.24 -24.02
C GLN A 145 -29.95 -29.99 -25.29
N PRO A 146 -30.85 -30.79 -25.89
CA PRO A 146 -30.56 -31.47 -27.15
C PRO A 146 -30.09 -30.45 -28.20
N GLY A 147 -28.84 -30.58 -28.64
CA GLY A 147 -28.23 -29.68 -29.65
C GLY A 147 -27.49 -28.46 -29.11
N ALA A 148 -27.45 -28.20 -27.80
CA ALA A 148 -26.60 -27.15 -27.25
C ALA A 148 -25.13 -27.60 -27.18
N GLU A 149 -24.23 -26.90 -27.88
CA GLU A 149 -22.80 -27.20 -27.81
C GLU A 149 -22.22 -26.84 -26.43
N PRO A 150 -21.47 -27.74 -25.77
CA PRO A 150 -20.82 -27.51 -24.47
C PRO A 150 -19.91 -26.28 -24.40
N THR A 151 -19.60 -25.67 -25.54
CA THR A 151 -18.73 -24.50 -25.68
C THR A 151 -19.49 -23.21 -25.97
N GLN A 152 -20.82 -23.22 -26.08
CA GLN A 152 -21.61 -22.04 -26.46
C GLN A 152 -21.35 -20.85 -25.52
N ALA A 153 -21.29 -21.07 -24.20
CA ALA A 153 -20.99 -20.00 -23.24
C ALA A 153 -19.58 -19.39 -23.41
N LEU A 154 -18.63 -20.13 -24.00
CA LEU A 154 -17.31 -19.60 -24.36
C LEU A 154 -17.40 -18.76 -25.64
N VAL A 155 -18.18 -19.19 -26.63
CA VAL A 155 -18.43 -18.44 -27.88
C VAL A 155 -19.16 -17.13 -27.59
N ASP A 156 -20.14 -17.13 -26.70
CA ASP A 156 -20.87 -15.92 -26.31
C ASP A 156 -19.95 -14.88 -25.66
N ARG A 157 -18.93 -15.34 -24.91
CA ARG A 157 -17.92 -14.46 -24.30
C ARG A 157 -16.79 -14.07 -25.24
N TYR A 158 -16.40 -14.98 -26.12
CA TYR A 158 -15.30 -14.84 -27.08
C TYR A 158 -15.85 -15.11 -28.48
N PRO A 159 -16.48 -14.13 -29.14
CA PRO A 159 -17.14 -14.32 -30.44
C PRO A 159 -16.21 -14.88 -31.52
N ASP A 160 -14.90 -14.61 -31.42
CA ASP A 160 -13.88 -15.13 -32.32
C ASP A 160 -13.79 -16.67 -32.31
N LEU A 161 -14.20 -17.34 -31.22
CA LEU A 161 -14.29 -18.80 -31.15
C LEU A 161 -15.41 -19.37 -32.03
N GLY A 162 -16.39 -18.55 -32.44
CA GLY A 162 -17.48 -18.99 -33.32
C GLY A 162 -16.99 -19.41 -34.71
N ALA A 163 -15.84 -18.90 -35.15
CA ALA A 163 -15.20 -19.29 -36.40
C ALA A 163 -14.32 -20.56 -36.28
N VAL A 164 -14.06 -21.01 -35.04
CA VAL A 164 -13.19 -22.16 -34.75
C VAL A 164 -14.03 -23.45 -34.66
N PRO A 165 -13.57 -24.60 -35.22
CA PRO A 165 -14.20 -25.90 -35.02
C PRO A 165 -14.41 -26.23 -33.54
N ALA A 166 -15.53 -26.85 -33.19
CA ALA A 166 -15.94 -27.05 -31.78
C ALA A 166 -14.88 -27.80 -30.95
N GLU A 167 -14.21 -28.78 -31.56
CA GLU A 167 -13.14 -29.58 -30.97
C GLU A 167 -11.86 -28.79 -30.63
N GLU A 168 -11.60 -27.68 -31.33
CA GLU A 168 -10.39 -26.85 -31.13
C GLU A 168 -10.59 -25.71 -30.12
N ARG A 169 -11.85 -25.33 -29.83
CA ARG A 169 -12.18 -24.22 -28.93
C ARG A 169 -11.64 -24.41 -27.52
N GLY A 170 -11.78 -25.61 -26.96
CA GLY A 170 -11.32 -25.94 -25.61
C GLY A 170 -9.79 -25.77 -25.43
N PRO A 171 -8.96 -26.42 -26.28
CA PRO A 171 -7.51 -26.21 -26.29
C PRO A 171 -7.08 -24.75 -26.46
N LEU A 172 -7.76 -23.97 -27.31
CA LEU A 172 -7.46 -22.54 -27.47
C LEU A 172 -7.75 -21.73 -26.19
N VAL A 173 -8.89 -21.97 -25.54
CA VAL A 173 -9.23 -21.32 -24.26
C VAL A 173 -8.23 -21.72 -23.17
N MET A 174 -7.81 -22.99 -23.12
CA MET A 174 -6.76 -23.42 -22.19
C MET A 174 -5.44 -22.68 -22.44
N SER A 175 -5.05 -22.53 -23.71
CA SER A 175 -3.82 -21.81 -24.10
C SER A 175 -3.88 -20.33 -23.73
N LYS A 176 -5.06 -19.70 -23.84
CA LYS A 176 -5.32 -18.36 -23.34
C LYS A 176 -5.16 -18.29 -21.81
N ILE A 177 -5.77 -19.21 -21.05
CA ILE A 177 -5.67 -19.25 -19.58
C ILE A 177 -4.20 -19.34 -19.14
N VAL A 178 -3.41 -20.22 -19.77
CA VAL A 178 -1.97 -20.34 -19.48
C VAL A 178 -1.24 -19.03 -19.80
N SER A 179 -1.55 -18.40 -20.93
CA SER A 179 -0.97 -17.11 -21.30
C SER A 179 -1.31 -15.99 -20.29
N ASP A 180 -2.55 -15.96 -19.80
CA ASP A 180 -3.00 -15.02 -18.77
C ASP A 180 -2.24 -15.24 -17.45
N GLN A 181 -2.01 -16.51 -17.06
CA GLN A 181 -1.24 -16.86 -15.86
C GLN A 181 0.24 -16.47 -15.98
N ILE A 182 0.86 -16.68 -17.14
CA ILE A 182 2.24 -16.25 -17.41
C ILE A 182 2.35 -14.72 -17.34
N SER A 183 1.45 -14.02 -18.04
CA SER A 183 1.37 -12.56 -18.00
C SER A 183 1.16 -12.04 -16.58
N GLY A 184 0.23 -12.65 -15.84
CA GLY A 184 -0.03 -12.37 -14.44
C GLY A 184 1.19 -12.59 -13.54
N SER A 185 2.00 -13.62 -13.80
CA SER A 185 3.23 -13.91 -13.05
C SER A 185 4.32 -12.85 -13.30
N VAL A 186 4.50 -12.43 -14.55
CA VAL A 186 5.44 -11.36 -14.91
C VAL A 186 5.01 -10.03 -14.27
N GLN A 187 3.71 -9.70 -14.36
CA GLN A 187 3.15 -8.51 -13.71
C GLN A 187 3.29 -8.58 -12.19
N ALA A 188 3.13 -9.76 -11.59
CA ALA A 188 3.34 -9.96 -10.17
C ALA A 188 4.78 -9.58 -9.79
N GLY A 189 5.80 -10.01 -10.54
CA GLY A 189 7.20 -9.66 -10.23
C GLY A 189 7.44 -8.16 -10.01
N ALA A 190 7.00 -7.31 -10.95
CA ALA A 190 7.15 -5.85 -10.84
C ALA A 190 6.17 -5.23 -9.83
N GLY A 191 4.91 -5.71 -9.82
CA GLY A 191 3.86 -5.16 -8.95
C GLY A 191 4.09 -5.47 -7.48
N VAL A 192 4.62 -6.65 -7.18
CA VAL A 192 4.91 -7.11 -5.82
C VAL A 192 5.98 -6.26 -5.15
N GLY A 193 7.09 -5.97 -5.85
CA GLY A 193 8.13 -5.10 -5.32
C GLY A 193 7.61 -3.68 -5.07
N THR A 194 6.85 -3.14 -6.02
CA THR A 194 6.22 -1.82 -5.90
C THR A 194 5.24 -1.75 -4.72
N PHE A 195 4.37 -2.75 -4.57
CA PHE A 195 3.43 -2.84 -3.48
C PHE A 195 4.13 -3.01 -2.12
N ALA A 196 5.17 -3.83 -2.04
CA ALA A 196 5.94 -3.97 -0.80
C ALA A 196 6.63 -2.67 -0.41
N LEU A 197 7.26 -1.97 -1.36
CA LEU A 197 7.93 -0.70 -1.09
C LEU A 197 6.96 0.41 -0.70
N LEU A 198 5.83 0.54 -1.41
CA LEU A 198 4.87 1.62 -1.16
C LEU A 198 3.91 1.30 -0.01
N GLY A 199 3.47 0.06 0.13
CA GLY A 199 2.54 -0.39 1.18
C GLY A 199 3.21 -0.71 2.51
N VAL A 200 4.51 -1.05 2.53
CA VAL A 200 5.25 -1.35 3.77
C VAL A 200 6.41 -0.40 3.99
N GLY A 201 7.25 -0.20 2.97
CA GLY A 201 8.45 0.64 3.09
C GLY A 201 8.15 2.12 3.34
N ALA A 202 7.24 2.71 2.56
CA ALA A 202 6.89 4.13 2.67
C ALA A 202 6.24 4.49 4.03
N PRO A 203 5.32 3.71 4.61
CA PRO A 203 4.84 3.95 5.98
C PRO A 203 5.94 3.93 7.03
N VAL A 204 6.88 2.98 6.96
CA VAL A 204 8.01 2.90 7.90
C VAL A 204 8.94 4.11 7.75
N LEU A 205 9.22 4.53 6.51
CA LEU A 205 9.98 5.74 6.24
C LEU A 205 9.27 6.99 6.78
N ALA A 206 7.98 7.18 6.47
CA ALA A 206 7.19 8.31 6.94
C ALA A 206 7.12 8.35 8.47
N GLY A 207 6.91 7.20 9.12
CA GLY A 207 6.97 7.05 10.57
C GLY A 207 8.32 7.42 11.16
N THR A 208 9.41 7.02 10.51
CA THR A 208 10.76 7.35 10.99
C THR A 208 11.01 8.86 10.94
N LEU A 209 10.66 9.50 9.82
CA LEU A 209 10.78 10.95 9.66
C LEU A 209 9.89 11.72 10.66
N ALA A 210 8.64 11.29 10.83
CA ALA A 210 7.70 11.90 11.78
C ALA A 210 8.19 11.76 13.23
N ALA A 211 8.65 10.56 13.63
CA ALA A 211 9.20 10.33 14.97
C ALA A 211 10.47 11.16 15.23
N GLY A 212 11.38 11.23 14.25
CA GLY A 212 12.59 12.06 14.33
C GLY A 212 12.28 13.55 14.48
N TYR A 213 11.36 14.06 13.66
CA TYR A 213 10.85 15.44 13.75
C TYR A 213 10.25 15.75 15.14
N LEU A 214 9.36 14.88 15.64
CA LEU A 214 8.68 15.08 16.92
C LEU A 214 9.64 15.01 18.11
N ARG A 215 10.63 14.11 18.06
CA ARG A 215 11.66 14.01 19.10
C ARG A 215 12.43 15.32 19.25
N ARG A 216 12.86 15.94 18.14
CA ARG A 216 13.63 17.19 18.17
C ARG A 216 12.84 18.37 18.72
N ARG A 217 11.51 18.36 18.58
CA ARG A 217 10.62 19.45 19.01
C ARG A 217 10.14 19.35 20.46
N GLN A 218 10.41 18.24 21.16
CA GLN A 218 10.06 18.04 22.57
C GLN A 218 8.57 18.31 22.90
N TYR A 219 7.67 17.83 22.04
CA TYR A 219 6.23 17.98 22.25
C TYR A 219 5.74 17.22 23.49
N ARG A 220 4.63 17.70 24.08
CA ARG A 220 3.84 16.90 25.04
C ARG A 220 3.35 15.62 24.35
N LEU A 221 3.37 14.48 25.06
CA LEU A 221 3.08 13.16 24.51
C LEU A 221 1.77 13.10 23.70
N ARG A 222 0.68 13.69 24.21
CA ARG A 222 -0.62 13.70 23.52
C ARG A 222 -0.56 14.38 22.15
N ILE A 223 0.12 15.53 22.08
CA ILE A 223 0.29 16.28 20.83
C ILE A 223 1.22 15.50 19.89
N ALA A 224 2.30 14.92 20.43
CA ALA A 224 3.23 14.12 19.65
C ALA A 224 2.53 12.91 19.00
N VAL A 225 1.71 12.17 19.74
CA VAL A 225 0.98 11.01 19.21
C VAL A 225 0.01 11.42 18.11
N LEU A 226 -0.79 12.48 18.33
CA LEU A 226 -1.74 12.95 17.32
C LEU A 226 -1.02 13.40 16.03
N THR A 227 0.02 14.23 16.16
CA THR A 227 0.81 14.70 15.00
C THR A 227 1.54 13.55 14.31
N TYR A 228 1.99 12.54 15.05
CA TYR A 228 2.59 11.34 14.47
C TYR A 228 1.59 10.64 13.56
N LEU A 229 0.40 10.32 14.08
CA LEU A 229 -0.64 9.63 13.32
C LEU A 229 -1.08 10.42 12.08
N GLU A 230 -1.24 11.74 12.19
CA GLU A 230 -1.57 12.61 11.05
C GLU A 230 -0.51 12.54 9.95
N LEU A 231 0.77 12.57 10.32
CA LEU A 231 1.88 12.52 9.36
C LEU A 231 2.09 11.13 8.77
N THR A 232 1.89 10.07 9.54
CA THR A 232 2.14 8.72 9.06
C THR A 232 0.97 8.14 8.29
N LEU A 233 -0.25 8.25 8.81
CA LEU A 233 -1.41 7.54 8.25
C LEU A 233 -1.78 8.08 6.88
N VAL A 234 -1.89 9.41 6.75
CA VAL A 234 -2.28 10.06 5.49
C VAL A 234 -1.23 9.80 4.42
N SER A 235 0.07 9.96 4.74
CA SER A 235 1.15 9.74 3.77
C SER A 235 1.29 8.26 3.37
N ALA A 236 1.18 7.34 4.33
CA ALA A 236 1.24 5.89 4.07
C ALA A 236 0.10 5.42 3.16
N LEU A 237 -1.15 5.76 3.51
CA LEU A 237 -2.30 5.35 2.71
C LEU A 237 -2.27 6.01 1.33
N THR A 238 -1.78 7.25 1.23
CA THR A 238 -1.57 7.90 -0.08
C THR A 238 -0.56 7.12 -0.90
N ALA A 239 0.59 6.72 -0.33
CA ALA A 239 1.60 5.95 -1.04
C ALA A 239 1.06 4.58 -1.51
N GLU A 240 0.28 3.89 -0.67
CA GLU A 240 -0.38 2.63 -1.01
C GLU A 240 -1.39 2.82 -2.17
N LEU A 241 -2.27 3.80 -2.06
CA LEU A 241 -3.23 4.14 -3.11
C LEU A 241 -2.53 4.55 -4.41
N VAL A 242 -1.42 5.29 -4.33
CA VAL A 242 -0.59 5.61 -5.49
C VAL A 242 -0.01 4.35 -6.10
N GLY A 243 0.51 3.43 -5.30
CA GLY A 243 1.01 2.14 -5.78
C GLY A 243 -0.06 1.37 -6.53
N MET A 244 -1.23 1.21 -5.93
CA MET A 244 -2.37 0.53 -6.56
C MET A 244 -2.83 1.26 -7.84
N ALA A 245 -2.86 2.59 -7.80
CA ALA A 245 -3.25 3.43 -8.93
C ALA A 245 -2.16 3.56 -10.01
N VAL A 246 -0.91 3.17 -9.78
CA VAL A 246 0.12 3.04 -10.83
C VAL A 246 0.05 1.66 -11.47
N LEU A 247 -0.25 0.63 -10.69
CA LEU A 247 -0.42 -0.74 -11.18
C LEU A 247 -1.69 -0.92 -12.04
N ASN A 248 -2.74 -0.13 -11.81
CA ASN A 248 -4.00 -0.19 -12.56
C ASN A 248 -3.99 0.41 -13.98
N PRO A 249 -3.47 1.63 -14.26
CA PRO A 249 -3.49 2.24 -15.59
C PRO A 249 -2.51 1.57 -16.54
N LEU A 250 -1.41 0.98 -16.07
CA LEU A 250 -0.57 0.10 -16.90
C LEU A 250 -1.39 -1.09 -17.43
N ARG A 251 -2.36 -1.59 -16.66
CA ARG A 251 -3.35 -2.58 -17.13
C ARG A 251 -4.41 -1.98 -18.05
N ALA A 252 -4.93 -0.78 -17.75
CA ALA A 252 -6.00 -0.16 -18.52
C ALA A 252 -5.55 0.38 -19.88
N GLU A 253 -4.30 0.85 -19.98
CA GLU A 253 -3.69 1.37 -21.21
C GLU A 253 -3.27 0.24 -22.14
N LEU A 254 -2.78 -0.89 -21.60
CA LEU A 254 -2.67 -2.16 -22.34
C LEU A 254 -4.04 -2.69 -22.82
N ALA A 255 -5.13 -2.32 -22.15
CA ALA A 255 -6.50 -2.71 -22.49
C ALA A 255 -7.27 -1.66 -23.31
N GLY A 256 -6.64 -0.55 -23.75
CA GLY A 256 -7.25 0.45 -24.64
C GLY A 256 -8.27 1.41 -23.99
N GLY A 257 -8.27 1.57 -22.66
CA GLY A 257 -9.26 2.37 -21.94
C GLY A 257 -9.01 3.89 -21.91
N LYS A 258 -10.04 4.70 -22.25
CA LYS A 258 -10.04 6.19 -22.23
C LYS A 258 -10.02 6.83 -20.82
N GLY A 259 -9.65 6.09 -19.76
CA GLY A 259 -9.76 6.51 -18.36
C GLY A 259 -8.48 7.06 -17.71
N THR A 260 -7.36 7.12 -18.43
CA THR A 260 -6.03 7.41 -17.86
C THR A 260 -5.88 8.83 -17.32
N VAL A 261 -6.39 9.84 -18.00
CA VAL A 261 -6.24 11.26 -17.58
C VAL A 261 -6.91 11.52 -16.23
N PHE A 262 -8.10 10.96 -15.99
CA PHE A 262 -8.83 11.17 -14.73
C PHE A 262 -8.18 10.47 -13.56
N ALA A 263 -7.66 9.26 -13.75
CA ALA A 263 -6.89 8.55 -12.73
C ALA A 263 -5.65 9.35 -12.32
N VAL A 264 -4.93 9.92 -13.30
CA VAL A 264 -3.77 10.78 -13.04
C VAL A 264 -4.16 12.06 -12.29
N LEU A 265 -5.25 12.73 -12.66
CA LEU A 265 -5.72 13.92 -11.94
C LEU A 265 -6.14 13.60 -10.51
N ALA A 266 -6.87 12.50 -10.28
CA ALA A 266 -7.26 12.06 -8.94
C ALA A 266 -6.03 11.73 -8.08
N LEU A 267 -5.01 11.10 -8.68
CA LEU A 267 -3.73 10.80 -8.04
C LEU A 267 -2.99 12.07 -7.60
N VAL A 268 -2.88 13.05 -8.50
CA VAL A 268 -2.26 14.36 -8.19
C VAL A 268 -3.03 15.07 -7.08
N GLY A 269 -4.36 15.04 -7.12
CA GLY A 269 -5.21 15.61 -6.08
C GLY A 269 -5.00 14.93 -4.72
N LEU A 270 -4.88 13.60 -4.69
CA LEU A 270 -4.61 12.83 -3.48
C LEU A 270 -3.24 13.17 -2.87
N ILE A 271 -2.19 13.24 -3.71
CA ILE A 271 -0.84 13.63 -3.30
C ILE A 271 -0.83 15.06 -2.74
N ALA A 272 -1.50 16.00 -3.42
CA ALA A 272 -1.61 17.38 -2.96
C ALA A 272 -2.34 17.47 -1.61
N ALA A 273 -3.45 16.75 -1.43
CA ALA A 273 -4.20 16.71 -0.18
C ALA A 273 -3.36 16.11 0.97
N ALA A 274 -2.58 15.07 0.70
CA ALA A 274 -1.66 14.49 1.67
C ALA A 274 -0.54 15.47 2.07
N PHE A 275 0.05 16.16 1.09
CA PHE A 275 1.06 17.18 1.33
C PHE A 275 0.53 18.36 2.15
N LEU A 276 -0.68 18.83 1.84
CA LEU A 276 -1.35 19.89 2.60
C LEU A 276 -1.66 19.43 4.04
N SER A 277 -2.13 18.20 4.22
CA SER A 277 -2.39 17.63 5.54
C SER A 277 -1.11 17.54 6.38
N ALA A 278 -0.02 17.07 5.79
CA ALA A 278 1.29 17.01 6.45
C ALA A 278 1.80 18.42 6.79
N THR A 279 1.67 19.37 5.87
CA THR A 279 2.04 20.77 6.09
C THR A 279 1.22 21.40 7.21
N ALA A 280 -0.09 21.15 7.24
CA ALA A 280 -1.00 21.63 8.27
C ALA A 280 -0.64 21.06 9.65
N ALA A 281 -0.26 19.78 9.71
CA ALA A 281 0.22 19.14 10.94
C ALA A 281 1.56 19.75 11.41
N VAL A 282 2.54 19.93 10.50
CA VAL A 282 3.86 20.52 10.83
C VAL A 282 3.76 21.98 11.23
N LYS A 283 2.94 22.78 10.52
CA LYS A 283 2.72 24.21 10.80
C LYS A 283 1.68 24.44 11.90
N ARG A 284 1.11 23.38 12.49
CA ARG A 284 0.12 23.44 13.57
C ARG A 284 -1.10 24.30 13.23
N TRP A 285 -1.67 24.09 12.06
CA TRP A 285 -2.93 24.74 11.70
C TRP A 285 -4.04 24.34 12.69
N PRO A 286 -5.11 25.15 12.81
CA PRO A 286 -6.22 24.84 13.70
C PRO A 286 -6.81 23.45 13.44
N ALA A 287 -7.27 22.78 14.50
CA ALA A 287 -7.78 21.42 14.42
C ALA A 287 -8.87 21.25 13.36
N LEU A 288 -9.78 22.21 13.23
CA LEU A 288 -10.84 22.18 12.20
C LEU A 288 -10.29 22.16 10.78
N ALA A 289 -9.23 22.92 10.48
CA ALA A 289 -8.61 22.93 9.16
C ALA A 289 -7.95 21.58 8.86
N ARG A 290 -7.27 20.98 9.84
CA ARG A 290 -6.65 19.65 9.70
C ARG A 290 -7.70 18.57 9.46
N VAL A 291 -8.78 18.56 10.26
CA VAL A 291 -9.89 17.62 10.08
C VAL A 291 -10.54 17.79 8.71
N GLY A 292 -10.77 19.04 8.28
CA GLY A 292 -11.29 19.33 6.94
C GLY A 292 -10.41 18.76 5.82
N LEU A 293 -9.07 18.91 5.92
CA LEU A 293 -8.14 18.33 4.94
C LEU A 293 -8.15 16.80 4.94
N VAL A 294 -8.22 16.16 6.11
CA VAL A 294 -8.32 14.70 6.20
C VAL A 294 -9.65 14.22 5.62
N LEU A 295 -10.77 14.91 5.87
CA LEU A 295 -12.06 14.57 5.28
C LEU A 295 -12.03 14.70 3.76
N VAL A 296 -11.43 15.78 3.23
CA VAL A 296 -11.21 15.94 1.79
C VAL A 296 -10.40 14.76 1.24
N TRP A 297 -9.30 14.41 1.90
CA TRP A 297 -8.48 13.26 1.52
C TRP A 297 -9.29 11.94 1.53
N ILE A 298 -10.07 11.68 2.58
CA ILE A 298 -10.96 10.50 2.69
C ILE A 298 -12.00 10.47 1.58
N THR A 299 -12.51 11.63 1.12
CA THR A 299 -13.46 11.68 0.00
C THR A 299 -12.81 11.48 -1.36
N VAL A 300 -11.57 11.95 -1.55
CA VAL A 300 -10.82 11.82 -2.81
C VAL A 300 -10.28 10.39 -2.99
N ALA A 301 -9.89 9.72 -1.91
CA ALA A 301 -9.30 8.38 -1.95
C ALA A 301 -10.19 7.31 -2.63
N PRO A 302 -11.48 7.14 -2.29
CA PRO A 302 -12.39 6.23 -2.98
C PRO A 302 -12.57 6.58 -4.46
N LEU A 303 -12.57 7.86 -4.82
CA LEU A 303 -12.71 8.31 -6.20
C LEU A 303 -11.47 7.95 -7.03
N ALA A 304 -10.28 8.13 -6.44
CA ALA A 304 -9.03 7.67 -7.06
C ALA A 304 -9.01 6.14 -7.23
N TRP A 305 -9.65 5.41 -6.33
CA TRP A 305 -9.78 3.95 -6.40
C TRP A 305 -10.80 3.47 -7.44
N SER A 306 -11.97 4.11 -7.53
CA SER A 306 -13.07 3.69 -8.40
C SER A 306 -12.97 4.22 -9.83
N GLY A 307 -12.13 5.23 -10.08
CA GLY A 307 -12.02 5.89 -11.38
C GLY A 307 -13.26 6.70 -11.78
N THR A 308 -14.19 6.96 -10.84
CA THR A 308 -15.43 7.71 -11.09
C THR A 308 -15.29 9.19 -10.71
N VAL A 309 -15.84 10.07 -11.56
CA VAL A 309 -15.60 11.52 -11.55
C VAL A 309 -16.80 12.28 -10.96
N TRP A 310 -16.78 12.61 -9.67
CA TRP A 310 -17.72 13.56 -9.05
C TRP A 310 -16.96 14.51 -8.11
N TRP A 311 -16.09 15.39 -8.64
CA TRP A 311 -15.11 16.16 -7.84
C TRP A 311 -15.12 17.71 -7.89
N PRO A 312 -15.98 18.45 -8.63
CA PRO A 312 -15.93 19.91 -8.51
C PRO A 312 -16.20 20.42 -7.09
N GLY A 313 -17.12 19.78 -6.35
CA GLY A 313 -17.55 20.25 -5.02
C GLY A 313 -16.48 20.13 -3.93
N ALA A 314 -15.81 18.97 -3.82
CA ALA A 314 -14.87 18.70 -2.72
C ALA A 314 -13.56 19.49 -2.85
N ALA A 315 -13.02 19.61 -4.07
CA ALA A 315 -11.82 20.41 -4.33
C ALA A 315 -12.07 21.91 -4.14
N VAL A 316 -13.24 22.41 -4.58
CA VAL A 316 -13.65 23.81 -4.36
C VAL A 316 -13.88 24.08 -2.87
N ALA A 317 -14.51 23.17 -2.13
CA ALA A 317 -14.70 23.31 -0.69
C ALA A 317 -13.36 23.33 0.08
N ALA A 318 -12.41 22.46 -0.28
CA ALA A 318 -11.08 22.42 0.31
C ALA A 318 -10.30 23.72 0.04
N ALA A 319 -10.29 24.17 -1.21
CA ALA A 319 -9.64 25.43 -1.60
C ALA A 319 -10.29 26.64 -0.90
N ALA A 320 -11.63 26.67 -0.80
CA ALA A 320 -12.36 27.72 -0.10
C ALA A 320 -12.04 27.76 1.40
N LEU A 321 -11.92 26.59 2.05
CA LEU A 321 -11.53 26.51 3.46
C LEU A 321 -10.09 27.00 3.69
N VAL A 322 -9.14 26.62 2.83
CA VAL A 322 -7.74 27.08 2.93
C VAL A 322 -7.63 28.59 2.70
N VAL A 323 -8.32 29.11 1.68
CA VAL A 323 -8.35 30.55 1.37
C VAL A 323 -9.03 31.35 2.49
N SER A 324 -10.17 30.86 3.00
CA SER A 324 -10.88 31.49 4.13
C SER A 324 -10.01 31.53 5.39
N TRP A 325 -9.27 30.46 5.66
CA TRP A 325 -8.36 30.41 6.80
C TRP A 325 -7.21 31.41 6.67
N TYR A 326 -6.55 31.47 5.51
CA TYR A 326 -5.46 32.43 5.26
C TYR A 326 -5.91 33.88 5.39
N ARG A 327 -7.16 34.20 5.00
CA ARG A 327 -7.73 35.54 5.18
C ARG A 327 -7.97 35.89 6.64
N THR A 328 -8.39 34.93 7.46
CA THR A 328 -8.74 35.17 8.86
C THR A 328 -7.54 35.13 9.80
N HIS A 329 -6.43 34.51 9.39
CA HIS A 329 -5.23 34.34 10.19
C HIS A 329 -3.97 34.67 9.38
N PRO A 330 -3.74 35.95 9.07
CA PRO A 330 -2.51 36.34 8.37
C PRO A 330 -1.31 35.83 9.16
N PRO A 331 -0.28 35.27 8.48
CA PRO A 331 0.90 34.79 9.17
C PRO A 331 1.46 35.94 10.00
N ARG A 332 1.57 35.72 11.32
CA ARG A 332 2.27 36.67 12.19
C ARG A 332 3.67 36.79 11.62
N THR A 333 3.98 37.95 11.04
CA THR A 333 5.34 38.33 10.74
C THR A 333 6.06 38.27 12.08
N GLU A 334 6.91 37.26 12.27
CA GLU A 334 7.77 37.24 13.43
C GLU A 334 8.51 38.58 13.43
N PRO A 335 8.40 39.40 14.49
CA PRO A 335 9.13 40.64 14.54
C PRO A 335 10.60 40.30 14.34
N SER A 336 11.24 41.01 13.41
CA SER A 336 12.63 40.82 13.01
C SER A 336 13.62 41.20 14.11
N GLY A 337 13.44 40.66 15.32
CA GLY A 337 14.25 40.87 16.52
C GLY A 337 15.65 40.27 16.43
N ARG A 338 16.08 39.80 15.26
CA ARG A 338 17.49 39.51 14.98
C ARG A 338 18.33 40.74 14.66
N ALA A 339 17.72 41.92 14.47
CA ALA A 339 18.47 43.15 14.21
C ALA A 339 19.09 43.79 15.48
N GLU A 340 18.61 43.48 16.68
CA GLU A 340 19.10 44.16 17.91
C GLU A 340 20.27 43.44 18.61
N LEU A 341 20.51 42.15 18.35
CA LEU A 341 21.59 41.42 19.01
C LEU A 341 23.00 41.65 18.41
N THR A 342 23.09 42.36 17.28
CA THR A 342 24.38 42.78 16.69
C THR A 342 24.78 44.22 17.02
N ALA A 343 23.92 45.00 17.69
CA ALA A 343 24.22 46.40 18.02
C ALA A 343 24.87 46.60 19.41
N GLY A 344 24.99 45.55 20.24
CA GLY A 344 25.52 45.64 21.61
C GLY A 344 26.91 45.02 21.84
N ALA A 345 27.67 44.73 20.77
CA ALA A 345 28.99 44.11 20.85
C ALA A 345 30.11 45.01 20.29
N GLN A 346 29.99 46.33 20.47
CA GLN A 346 31.08 47.29 20.27
C GLN A 346 31.46 47.94 21.60
#